data_AF-A0A814YVL0-F1
#
_entry.id   AF-A0A814YVL0-F1
#
_cell.length_a   1.000
_cell.length_b   1.000
_cell.length_c   1.000
_cell.angle_alpha   90.00
_cell.angle_beta   90.00
_cell.angle_gamma   90.00
#
_symmetry.space_group_name_H-M   'P 1'
#
loop_
_entity.id
_entity.type
_entity.pdbx_description
1 polymer ?
#
loop_
_entity_poly.entity_id
_entity_poly.type
_entity_poly.pdbx_seq_one_letter_code
_entity_poly.pdbx_strand_id
1 'polypeptide(L)'
;MSSPTDDVNKKRTEDNNCYRPGVIRYHDVPPNERRRLFDERQNELNPCLKESEISNACLMMSGNDYSRCHAQLENYKTCKRFWTAVRNFATVNHLLRNDGFPPLSERPIWKKQLHTWIQTRKLTVPEELKPLA
;
A
#
# COMPACT_ATOMS: atom_id res chain seq x y z
N MET A 1 45.17 28.31 26.91
CA MET A 1 43.84 28.78 26.47
C MET A 1 43.09 27.56 25.97
N SER A 2 42.06 27.16 26.71
CA SER A 2 41.17 26.07 26.36
C SER A 2 40.28 26.47 25.19
N SER A 3 39.98 25.52 24.29
CA SER A 3 38.59 25.16 24.01
C SER A 3 38.50 23.73 23.43
N PRO A 4 37.57 22.90 23.94
CA PRO A 4 37.30 21.51 23.56
C PRO A 4 36.08 21.39 22.62
N THR A 5 35.83 20.18 22.10
CA THR A 5 34.72 19.66 21.24
C THR A 5 35.31 19.21 19.88
N ASP A 6 35.21 17.97 19.39
CA ASP A 6 34.16 16.96 19.52
C ASP A 6 34.73 15.54 19.33
N ASP A 7 34.94 14.84 20.45
CA ASP A 7 35.25 13.41 20.53
C ASP A 7 33.94 12.55 20.40
N VAL A 8 32.99 13.00 19.58
CA VAL A 8 31.63 12.40 19.48
C VAL A 8 31.41 11.67 18.15
N ASN A 9 32.30 11.81 17.16
CA ASN A 9 32.02 11.30 15.81
C ASN A 9 32.60 9.91 15.49
N LYS A 10 32.85 9.08 16.52
CA LYS A 10 33.39 7.72 16.35
C LYS A 10 32.46 6.57 16.80
N LYS A 11 31.20 6.85 17.14
CA LYS A 11 30.24 5.80 17.58
C LYS A 11 28.81 6.04 17.10
N ARG A 12 28.60 6.25 15.79
CA ARG A 12 27.23 6.29 15.24
C ARG A 12 27.10 5.78 13.81
N THR A 13 27.70 4.63 13.50
CA THR A 13 27.40 3.92 12.25
C THR A 13 27.21 2.41 12.40
N GLU A 14 27.23 1.85 13.61
CA GLU A 14 27.14 0.38 13.79
C GLU A 14 25.78 -0.15 14.28
N ASP A 15 24.85 0.72 14.70
CA ASP A 15 23.56 0.28 15.29
C ASP A 15 22.33 0.46 14.38
N ASN A 16 22.51 0.63 13.07
CA ASN A 16 21.39 0.69 12.09
C ASN A 16 21.32 -0.52 11.17
N ASN A 17 21.93 -1.64 11.56
CA ASN A 17 21.75 -2.89 10.85
C ASN A 17 20.52 -3.64 11.37
N CYS A 18 19.33 -3.17 11.00
CA CYS A 18 18.14 -4.01 11.00
C CYS A 18 18.26 -5.04 9.87
N TYR A 19 19.24 -5.95 9.97
CA TYR A 19 19.42 -7.05 9.03
C TYR A 19 18.20 -7.96 9.14
N ARG A 20 17.29 -7.88 8.17
CA ARG A 20 16.33 -8.96 7.91
C ARG A 20 17.04 -9.98 7.01
N PRO A 21 17.38 -11.17 7.50
CA PRO A 21 17.87 -12.24 6.65
C PRO A 21 16.86 -12.50 5.52
N GLY A 22 17.33 -12.56 4.27
CA GLY A 22 16.48 -12.83 3.10
C GLY A 22 16.00 -11.60 2.31
N VAL A 23 16.41 -10.38 2.66
CA VAL A 23 16.14 -9.18 1.83
C VAL A 23 17.29 -8.96 0.85
N ILE A 24 17.04 -9.19 -0.45
CA ILE A 24 17.99 -8.86 -1.53
C ILE A 24 18.29 -7.36 -1.45
N ARG A 25 19.57 -6.97 -1.40
CA ARG A 25 19.92 -5.54 -1.36
C ARG A 25 19.57 -4.94 -2.72
N TYR A 26 19.09 -3.70 -2.73
CA TYR A 26 18.68 -3.00 -3.96
C TYR A 26 19.78 -2.99 -5.04
N HIS A 27 21.05 -2.97 -4.63
CA HIS A 27 22.20 -3.01 -5.53
C HIS A 27 22.41 -4.36 -6.22
N ASP A 28 21.93 -5.46 -5.62
CA ASP A 28 22.06 -6.82 -6.14
C ASP A 28 20.94 -7.18 -7.13
N VAL A 29 19.90 -6.34 -7.24
CA VAL A 29 18.79 -6.53 -8.19
C VAL A 29 19.19 -5.98 -9.57
N PRO A 30 19.03 -6.77 -10.65
CA PRO A 30 19.21 -6.31 -12.02
C PRO A 30 18.37 -5.07 -12.36
N PRO A 31 18.89 -4.07 -13.11
CA PRO A 31 18.15 -2.84 -13.40
C PRO A 31 16.77 -3.05 -14.05
N ASN A 32 16.62 -4.09 -14.87
CA ASN A 32 15.36 -4.50 -15.51
C ASN A 32 14.32 -5.06 -14.51
N GLU A 33 14.74 -5.59 -13.37
CA GLU A 33 13.86 -6.16 -12.34
C GLU A 33 13.50 -5.16 -11.24
N ARG A 34 14.33 -4.13 -11.02
CA ARG A 34 14.09 -3.08 -10.01
C ARG A 34 12.75 -2.39 -10.20
N ARG A 35 12.35 -2.11 -11.44
CA ARG A 35 11.06 -1.48 -11.74
C ARG A 35 9.90 -2.36 -11.31
N ARG A 36 9.94 -3.65 -11.65
CA ARG A 36 8.90 -4.62 -11.29
C ARG A 36 8.77 -4.75 -9.76
N LEU A 37 9.87 -4.90 -9.04
CA LEU A 37 9.85 -5.00 -7.57
C LEU A 37 9.33 -3.71 -6.91
N PHE A 38 9.66 -2.55 -7.49
CA PHE A 38 9.11 -1.28 -7.04
C PHE A 38 7.60 -1.22 -7.27
N ASP A 39 7.14 -1.58 -8.47
CA ASP A 39 5.72 -1.59 -8.82
C ASP A 39 4.92 -2.57 -7.95
N GLU A 40 5.45 -3.77 -7.70
CA GLU A 40 4.85 -4.75 -6.79
C GLU A 40 4.74 -4.19 -5.37
N ARG A 41 5.79 -3.58 -4.84
CA ARG A 41 5.77 -2.92 -3.51
C ARG A 41 4.78 -1.77 -3.46
N GLN A 42 4.71 -0.93 -4.50
CA GLN A 42 3.73 0.16 -4.54
C GLN A 42 2.30 -0.38 -4.56
N ASN A 43 2.07 -1.47 -5.29
CA ASN A 43 0.79 -2.16 -5.26
C ASN A 43 0.50 -2.71 -3.87
N GLU A 44 1.44 -3.34 -3.18
CA GLU A 44 1.26 -3.83 -1.81
C GLU A 44 0.89 -2.69 -0.84
N LEU A 45 1.55 -1.54 -0.92
CA LEU A 45 1.31 -0.41 -0.01
C LEU A 45 0.04 0.37 -0.35
N ASN A 46 -0.31 0.48 -1.63
CA ASN A 46 -1.43 1.27 -2.11
C ASN A 46 -2.37 0.43 -2.99
N PRO A 47 -3.47 -0.09 -2.44
CA PRO A 47 -4.44 -0.86 -3.21
C PRO A 47 -5.24 -0.02 -4.23
N CYS A 48 -5.07 1.31 -4.23
CA CYS A 48 -5.69 2.27 -5.13
C CYS A 48 -4.67 2.99 -6.04
N LEU A 49 -3.50 2.38 -6.26
CA LEU A 49 -2.42 2.98 -7.06
C LEU A 49 -2.92 3.37 -8.46
N LYS A 50 -3.60 2.45 -9.14
CA LYS A 50 -4.12 2.66 -10.50
C LYS A 50 -5.14 3.80 -10.57
N GLU A 51 -6.05 3.87 -9.61
CA GLU A 51 -7.04 4.94 -9.52
C GLU A 51 -6.40 6.29 -9.22
N SER A 52 -5.31 6.30 -8.44
CA SER A 52 -4.50 7.50 -8.21
C SER A 52 -3.80 7.95 -9.49
N GLU A 53 -3.23 7.05 -10.27
CA GLU A 53 -2.58 7.37 -11.56
C GLU A 53 -3.58 7.95 -12.55
N ILE A 54 -4.77 7.34 -12.68
CA ILE A 54 -5.82 7.80 -13.59
C ILE A 54 -6.33 9.20 -13.19
N SER A 55 -6.57 9.43 -11.90
CA SER A 55 -7.03 10.75 -11.42
C SER A 55 -5.97 11.83 -11.59
N ASN A 56 -4.70 11.53 -11.29
CA ASN A 56 -3.59 12.45 -11.50
C ASN A 56 -3.36 12.76 -12.99
N ALA A 57 -3.44 11.75 -13.86
CA ALA A 57 -3.32 11.94 -15.31
C ALA A 57 -4.42 12.86 -15.84
N CYS A 58 -5.67 12.69 -15.37
CA CYS A 58 -6.75 13.58 -15.73
C CYS A 58 -6.47 15.03 -15.30
N LEU A 59 -6.04 15.25 -14.05
CA LEU A 59 -5.72 16.59 -13.54
C LEU A 59 -4.59 17.25 -14.34
N MET A 60 -3.56 16.49 -14.69
CA MET A 60 -2.48 17.00 -15.54
C MET A 60 -2.98 17.44 -16.92
N MET A 61 -3.87 16.66 -17.54
CA MET A 61 -4.43 16.98 -18.86
C MET A 61 -5.46 18.11 -18.82
N SER A 62 -6.16 18.28 -17.69
CA SER A 62 -7.21 19.29 -17.53
C SER A 62 -6.71 20.63 -16.98
N GLY A 63 -5.42 20.75 -16.64
CA GLY A 63 -4.86 21.95 -16.02
C GLY A 63 -5.28 22.12 -14.55
N ASN A 64 -5.37 21.01 -13.81
CA ASN A 64 -5.87 20.91 -12.44
C ASN A 64 -7.36 21.28 -12.27
N ASP A 65 -8.16 21.13 -13.33
CA ASP A 65 -9.61 21.27 -13.22
C ASP A 65 -10.22 20.00 -12.60
N TYR A 66 -10.54 20.11 -11.31
CA TYR A 66 -11.16 19.04 -10.52
C TYR A 66 -12.57 18.68 -10.99
N SER A 67 -13.32 19.64 -11.53
CA SER A 67 -14.70 19.42 -11.99
C SER A 67 -14.72 18.49 -13.20
N ARG A 68 -13.75 18.66 -14.12
CA ARG A 68 -13.57 17.79 -15.30
C ARG A 68 -13.13 16.36 -14.95
N CYS A 69 -12.50 16.18 -13.79
CA CYS A 69 -11.98 14.90 -13.33
C CYS A 69 -12.82 14.25 -12.22
N HIS A 70 -14.06 14.73 -12.02
CA HIS A 70 -14.92 14.30 -10.92
C HIS A 70 -15.08 12.77 -10.87
N ALA A 71 -15.35 12.12 -12.01
CA ALA A 71 -15.55 10.66 -12.05
C ALA A 71 -14.30 9.88 -11.59
N GLN A 72 -13.11 10.28 -12.06
CA GLN A 72 -11.84 9.64 -11.71
C GLN A 72 -11.52 9.86 -10.22
N LEU A 73 -11.78 11.05 -9.70
CA LEU A 73 -11.58 11.39 -8.29
C LEU A 73 -12.55 10.63 -7.39
N GLU A 74 -13.83 10.52 -7.76
CA GLU A 74 -14.81 9.73 -7.01
C GLU A 74 -14.48 8.24 -7.03
N ASN A 75 -13.96 7.73 -8.14
CA ASN A 75 -13.45 6.36 -8.20
C ASN A 75 -12.28 6.15 -7.21
N TYR A 76 -11.29 7.05 -7.20
CA TYR A 76 -10.18 7.00 -6.26
C TYR A 76 -10.64 7.09 -4.79
N LYS A 77 -11.57 7.99 -4.47
CA LYS A 77 -12.16 8.11 -3.13
C LYS A 77 -12.91 6.84 -2.73
N THR A 78 -13.69 6.27 -3.65
CA THR A 78 -14.45 5.03 -3.41
C THR A 78 -13.50 3.87 -3.13
N CYS A 79 -12.45 3.72 -3.93
CA CYS A 79 -11.40 2.75 -3.71
C CYS A 79 -10.79 2.88 -2.31
N LYS A 80 -10.37 4.10 -1.92
CA LYS A 80 -9.79 4.36 -0.59
C LYS A 80 -10.73 3.97 0.55
N ARG A 81 -12.01 4.37 0.44
CA ARG A 81 -13.01 4.06 1.48
C ARG A 81 -13.24 2.55 1.58
N PHE A 82 -13.31 1.85 0.45
CA PHE A 82 -13.47 0.40 0.42
C PHE A 82 -12.29 -0.30 1.09
N TRP A 83 -11.05 0.00 0.70
CA TRP A 83 -9.87 -0.66 1.27
C TRP A 83 -9.63 -0.31 2.74
N THR A 84 -10.03 0.90 3.16
CA THR A 84 -10.03 1.25 4.60
C THR A 84 -11.03 0.37 5.36
N ALA A 85 -12.23 0.16 4.81
CA ALA A 85 -13.22 -0.72 5.42
C ALA A 85 -12.72 -2.18 5.46
N VAL A 86 -12.12 -2.67 4.37
CA VAL A 86 -11.52 -4.01 4.32
C VAL A 86 -10.41 -4.17 5.35
N ARG A 87 -9.48 -3.22 5.44
CA ARG A 87 -8.43 -3.25 6.46
C ARG A 87 -9.03 -3.33 7.86
N ASN A 88 -9.96 -2.44 8.19
CA ASN A 88 -10.55 -2.38 9.52
C ASN A 88 -11.31 -3.69 9.83
N PHE A 89 -12.11 -4.17 8.88
CA PHE A 89 -12.83 -5.44 9.00
C PHE A 89 -11.87 -6.63 9.17
N ALA A 90 -10.83 -6.74 8.34
CA ALA A 90 -9.84 -7.81 8.42
C ALA A 90 -9.03 -7.73 9.72
N THR A 91 -8.77 -6.53 10.25
CA THR A 91 -8.10 -6.34 11.54
C THR A 91 -8.94 -6.88 12.68
N VAL A 92 -10.22 -6.51 12.76
CA VAL A 92 -11.11 -6.96 13.85
C VAL A 92 -11.47 -8.44 13.75
N ASN A 93 -11.41 -9.04 12.57
CA ASN A 93 -11.61 -10.47 12.35
C ASN A 93 -10.30 -11.28 12.39
N HIS A 94 -9.16 -10.67 12.77
CA HIS A 94 -7.86 -11.33 12.85
C HIS A 94 -7.39 -12.02 11.55
N LEU A 95 -7.75 -11.44 10.40
CA LEU A 95 -7.39 -11.94 9.06
C LEU A 95 -6.10 -11.30 8.51
N LEU A 96 -5.62 -10.20 9.09
CA LEU A 96 -4.38 -9.55 8.68
C LEU A 96 -3.16 -10.21 9.34
N ARG A 97 -2.16 -10.57 8.53
CA ARG A 97 -1.01 -11.37 8.98
C ARG A 97 0.21 -10.56 9.41
N ASN A 98 0.35 -9.29 9.00
CA ASN A 98 1.34 -8.32 9.53
C ASN A 98 1.40 -7.02 8.70
N ASP A 99 0.80 -7.00 7.50
CA ASP A 99 0.82 -5.85 6.61
C ASP A 99 -0.56 -5.21 6.54
N GLY A 100 -0.64 -3.88 6.60
CA GLY A 100 -1.88 -3.13 6.84
C GLY A 100 -3.01 -3.33 5.82
N PHE A 101 -2.83 -4.10 4.75
CA PHE A 101 -3.87 -4.50 3.80
C PHE A 101 -3.76 -6.00 3.49
N PRO A 102 -4.83 -6.65 3.00
CA PRO A 102 -4.73 -8.02 2.51
C PRO A 102 -3.65 -8.17 1.43
N PRO A 103 -2.94 -9.32 1.41
CA PRO A 103 -1.90 -9.61 0.42
C PRO A 103 -2.45 -9.58 -1.00
N LEU A 104 -1.60 -9.29 -1.99
CA LEU A 104 -2.02 -9.10 -3.39
C LEU A 104 -2.86 -10.27 -3.94
N SER A 105 -2.52 -11.50 -3.56
CA SER A 105 -3.24 -12.73 -3.95
C SER A 105 -4.69 -12.77 -3.46
N GLU A 106 -4.98 -12.18 -2.29
CA GLU A 106 -6.32 -12.18 -1.68
C GLU A 106 -7.17 -11.00 -2.14
N ARG A 107 -6.55 -9.94 -2.69
CA ARG A 107 -7.28 -8.72 -3.08
C ARG A 107 -8.39 -8.95 -4.10
N PRO A 108 -8.24 -9.81 -5.13
CA PRO A 108 -9.34 -10.12 -6.04
C PRO A 108 -10.57 -10.67 -5.31
N ILE A 109 -10.36 -11.45 -4.25
CA ILE A 109 -11.44 -12.04 -3.44
C ILE A 109 -12.21 -10.92 -2.73
N TRP A 110 -11.51 -10.02 -2.04
CA TRP A 110 -12.13 -8.85 -1.42
C TRP A 110 -12.84 -7.95 -2.44
N LYS A 111 -12.23 -7.71 -3.60
CA LYS A 111 -12.81 -6.86 -4.66
C LYS A 111 -14.17 -7.35 -5.16
N LYS A 112 -14.47 -8.66 -5.10
CA LYS A 112 -15.81 -9.18 -5.43
C LYS A 112 -16.92 -8.54 -4.57
N GLN A 113 -16.59 -8.10 -3.35
CA GLN A 113 -17.54 -7.46 -2.44
C GLN A 113 -17.72 -5.96 -2.69
N LEU A 114 -16.92 -5.32 -3.55
CA LEU A 114 -16.91 -3.87 -3.73
C LEU A 114 -18.30 -3.29 -4.04
N HIS A 115 -19.00 -3.87 -5.01
CA HIS A 115 -20.32 -3.38 -5.42
C HIS A 115 -21.36 -3.50 -4.30
N THR A 116 -21.41 -4.66 -3.64
CA THR A 116 -22.29 -4.88 -2.49
C THR A 116 -21.95 -3.93 -1.34
N TRP A 117 -20.67 -3.70 -1.06
CA TRP A 117 -20.23 -2.79 -0.02
C TRP A 117 -20.56 -1.33 -0.34
N ILE A 118 -20.47 -0.90 -1.61
CA ILE A 118 -20.88 0.45 -2.02
C ILE A 118 -22.36 0.70 -1.66
N GLN A 119 -23.21 -0.31 -1.86
CA GLN A 119 -24.66 -0.21 -1.60
C GLN A 119 -25.01 -0.38 -0.12
N THR A 120 -24.39 -1.34 0.56
CA THR A 120 -24.85 -1.80 1.89
C THR A 120 -23.94 -1.38 3.03
N ARG A 121 -22.70 -0.96 2.74
CA ARG A 121 -21.61 -0.74 3.70
C ARG A 121 -21.26 -1.96 4.55
N LYS A 122 -21.67 -3.16 4.13
CA LYS A 122 -21.37 -4.42 4.82
C LYS A 122 -20.26 -5.17 4.11
N LEU A 123 -19.36 -5.75 4.91
CA LEU A 123 -18.34 -6.69 4.47
C LEU A 123 -18.58 -8.03 5.17
N THR A 124 -18.23 -9.12 4.50
CA THR A 124 -18.23 -10.47 5.07
C THR A 124 -16.86 -11.08 4.94
N VAL A 125 -16.55 -12.07 5.78
CA VAL A 125 -15.36 -12.90 5.59
C VAL A 125 -15.57 -13.71 4.30
N PRO A 126 -14.70 -13.57 3.28
CA PRO A 126 -14.83 -14.36 2.07
C PRO A 126 -14.74 -15.85 2.37
N GLU A 127 -15.54 -16.67 1.69
CA GLU A 127 -15.53 -18.12 1.87
C GLU A 127 -14.16 -18.71 1.58
N GLU A 128 -13.47 -18.17 0.57
CA GLU A 128 -12.15 -18.59 0.14
C GLU A 128 -11.03 -18.31 1.17
N LEU A 129 -11.30 -17.48 2.19
CA LEU A 129 -10.36 -17.18 3.27
C LEU A 129 -10.71 -17.91 4.58
N LYS A 130 -11.84 -18.61 4.64
CA LYS A 130 -12.19 -19.40 5.82
C LYS A 130 -11.29 -20.64 5.87
N PRO A 131 -10.86 -21.06 7.07
CA PRO A 131 -10.17 -22.33 7.21
C PRO A 131 -11.08 -23.46 6.72
N LEU A 132 -10.51 -24.42 5.98
CA LEU A 132 -11.21 -25.65 5.61
C LEU A 132 -11.64 -26.34 6.91
N ALA A 133 -12.95 -26.50 7.08
CA ALA A 133 -13.55 -27.20 8.20
C ALA A 133 -13.25 -28.71 8.16
#